data_AF-A0A816AMJ8-F1
#
_entry.id   AF-A0A816AMJ8-F1
#
_cell.length_a   1.000
_cell.length_b   1.000
_cell.length_c   1.000
_cell.angle_alpha   90.00
_cell.angle_beta   90.00
_cell.angle_gamma   90.00
#
_symmetry.space_group_name_H-M   'P 1'
#
loop_
_entity.id
_entity.type
_entity.pdbx_description
1 polymer ?
#
loop_
_entity_poly.entity_id
_entity_poly.type
_entity_poly.pdbx_seq_one_letter_code
_entity_poly.pdbx_strand_id
1 'polypeptide(L)'
;MATGAVDGIWYWKSNANPFSPTEPAKWSRFSDIENEIIEDAFQHNEKEVLLDNHSIDFKLKLQINKSDKTRQRPILRKSDDPNQQFAPRETRFNIVDMPVKTFTEAGGFSKFLWEWANKYNDSCCILTEQNAPGIVERAVEGIIKEGETISKTTESKWIAKQLSKVKNRTLADIGKCCIVYYTKESFLYHVVNDVLRRENLSKLETLGPYCFLLINALWNCRDSRRHTQRVYRGCKLERDQIEQYKSDIDKVRCWSAFSSTTKRRDIATSFGAESNTLFIIDLVERPFTESFGLDISAMSKYPHEEEVLLPAGINFVVEKVELDKKTNKYTIYLTI
;
A
#
# COMPACT_ATOMS: atom_id res chain seq x y z
N MET A 1 -8.42 -19.44 -21.58
CA MET A 1 -9.40 -19.73 -20.53
C MET A 1 -8.78 -20.76 -19.60
N ALA A 2 -8.24 -20.33 -18.47
CA ALA A 2 -7.73 -21.21 -17.42
C ALA A 2 -8.87 -21.52 -16.45
N THR A 3 -9.05 -22.79 -16.14
CA THR A 3 -9.98 -23.29 -15.12
C THR A 3 -9.68 -22.61 -13.78
N GLY A 4 -10.59 -21.76 -13.31
CA GLY A 4 -10.44 -21.00 -12.08
C GLY A 4 -10.47 -21.91 -10.86
N ALA A 5 -9.30 -22.37 -10.43
CA ALA A 5 -9.14 -22.84 -9.06
C ALA A 5 -9.37 -21.65 -8.14
N VAL A 6 -10.23 -21.81 -7.14
CA VAL A 6 -10.40 -20.80 -6.09
C VAL A 6 -9.12 -20.79 -5.27
N ASP A 7 -8.37 -19.70 -5.35
CA ASP A 7 -7.15 -19.49 -4.57
C ASP A 7 -7.47 -19.62 -3.07
N GLY A 8 -6.71 -20.46 -2.37
CA GLY A 8 -6.88 -20.64 -0.93
C GLY A 8 -6.27 -19.49 -0.15
N ILE A 9 -6.87 -19.17 1.00
CA ILE A 9 -6.29 -18.25 1.97
C ILE A 9 -5.71 -19.06 3.13
N TRP A 10 -4.47 -18.76 3.47
CA TRP A 10 -3.72 -19.39 4.53
C TRP A 10 -3.73 -18.56 5.80
N TYR A 11 -3.80 -19.28 6.92
CA TYR A 11 -3.85 -18.74 8.26
C TYR A 11 -2.87 -19.48 9.16
N TRP A 12 -2.44 -18.81 10.21
CA TRP A 12 -1.66 -19.38 11.30
C TRP A 12 -2.37 -19.14 12.64
N LYS A 13 -2.24 -20.09 13.57
CA LYS A 13 -2.89 -19.98 14.88
C LYS A 13 -2.12 -19.00 15.77
N SER A 14 -2.76 -17.87 16.08
CA SER A 14 -2.15 -16.69 16.70
C SER A 14 -2.30 -16.57 18.21
N ASN A 15 -2.87 -17.60 18.87
CA ASN A 15 -2.86 -17.72 20.33
C ASN A 15 -1.45 -17.57 20.91
N ALA A 16 -1.35 -17.08 22.15
CA ALA A 16 -0.10 -17.07 22.91
C ALA A 16 0.46 -18.50 23.06
N ASN A 17 -0.42 -19.45 23.43
CA ASN A 17 -0.15 -20.88 23.34
C ASN A 17 -0.92 -21.49 22.14
N PRO A 18 -0.28 -21.69 20.97
CA PRO A 18 -0.95 -22.21 19.78
C PRO A 18 -1.45 -23.65 19.92
N PHE A 19 -0.96 -24.42 20.89
CA PHE A 19 -1.34 -25.82 21.11
C PHE A 19 -2.27 -26.01 22.30
N SER A 20 -2.73 -24.92 22.95
CA SER A 20 -3.69 -25.02 24.04
C SER A 20 -5.00 -25.68 23.55
N PRO A 21 -5.49 -26.73 24.25
CA PRO A 21 -6.76 -27.38 23.94
C PRO A 21 -7.95 -26.64 24.56
N THR A 22 -7.72 -25.74 25.52
CA THR A 22 -8.77 -25.05 26.29
C THR A 22 -9.05 -23.64 25.77
N GLU A 23 -8.09 -23.03 25.07
CA GLU A 23 -8.28 -21.70 24.50
C GLU A 23 -9.00 -21.76 23.15
N PRO A 24 -9.98 -20.88 22.89
CA PRO A 24 -10.55 -20.75 21.57
C PRO A 24 -9.46 -20.36 20.56
N ALA A 25 -9.46 -21.02 19.40
CA ALA A 25 -8.45 -20.80 18.39
C ALA A 25 -8.60 -19.41 17.76
N LYS A 26 -7.56 -18.59 17.91
CA LYS A 26 -7.39 -17.33 17.19
C LYS A 26 -6.56 -17.61 15.96
N TRP A 27 -7.05 -17.19 14.79
CA TRP A 27 -6.39 -17.38 13.51
C TRP A 27 -6.07 -16.03 12.92
N SER A 28 -4.80 -15.82 12.60
CA SER A 28 -4.34 -14.65 11.88
C SER A 28 -4.01 -15.05 10.45
N ARG A 29 -4.35 -14.18 9.51
CA ARG A 29 -4.02 -14.35 8.10
C ARG A 29 -2.52 -14.14 7.92
N PHE A 30 -1.90 -14.86 6.97
CA PHE A 30 -0.59 -14.43 6.45
C PHE A 30 -0.73 -13.12 5.66
N SER A 31 0.37 -12.42 5.39
CA SER A 31 0.30 -11.23 4.51
C SER A 31 -0.20 -11.62 3.12
N ASP A 32 -0.61 -10.65 2.30
CA ASP A 32 -1.06 -10.93 0.93
C ASP A 32 0.04 -11.63 0.11
N ILE A 33 1.29 -11.18 0.26
CA ILE A 33 2.42 -11.73 -0.48
C ILE A 33 2.82 -13.11 0.05
N GLU A 34 2.84 -13.30 1.37
CA GLU A 34 3.09 -14.61 1.96
C GLU A 34 2.01 -15.62 1.52
N ASN A 35 0.74 -15.23 1.49
CA ASN A 35 -0.33 -16.07 0.97
C ASN A 35 -0.09 -16.52 -0.47
N GLU A 36 0.33 -15.60 -1.35
CA GLU A 36 0.65 -15.95 -2.73
C GLU A 36 1.82 -16.91 -2.86
N ILE A 37 2.87 -16.71 -2.06
CA ILE A 37 4.04 -17.60 -2.04
C ILE A 37 3.63 -18.99 -1.55
N ILE A 38 2.86 -19.06 -0.46
CA ILE A 38 2.39 -20.33 0.12
C ILE A 38 1.46 -21.06 -0.87
N GLU A 39 0.50 -20.33 -1.45
CA GLU A 39 -0.47 -20.92 -2.36
C GLU A 39 0.19 -21.39 -3.67
N ASP A 40 1.16 -20.64 -4.22
CA ASP A 40 1.96 -21.08 -5.38
C ASP A 40 2.71 -22.38 -5.06
N ALA A 41 3.43 -22.44 -3.94
CA ALA A 41 4.15 -23.65 -3.53
C ALA A 41 3.20 -24.85 -3.31
N PHE A 42 2.04 -24.62 -2.69
CA PHE A 42 1.03 -25.65 -2.48
C PHE A 42 0.44 -26.18 -3.79
N GLN A 43 0.10 -25.30 -4.73
CA GLN A 43 -0.43 -25.68 -6.05
C GLN A 43 0.59 -26.48 -6.88
N HIS A 44 1.88 -26.27 -6.65
CA HIS A 44 2.97 -27.04 -7.26
C HIS A 44 3.33 -28.33 -6.48
N ASN A 45 2.55 -28.71 -5.46
CA ASN A 45 2.77 -29.88 -4.61
C ASN A 45 4.15 -29.88 -3.92
N GLU A 46 4.67 -28.70 -3.58
CA GLU A 46 5.87 -28.60 -2.76
C GLU A 46 5.59 -29.16 -1.35
N LYS A 47 6.63 -29.71 -0.71
CA LYS A 47 6.51 -30.28 0.65
C LYS A 47 6.60 -29.21 1.73
N GLU A 48 7.36 -28.17 1.44
CA GLU A 48 7.63 -27.05 2.32
C GLU A 48 7.79 -25.77 1.50
N VAL A 49 7.60 -24.62 2.15
CA VAL A 49 7.91 -23.31 1.55
C VAL A 49 8.65 -22.43 2.55
N LEU A 50 9.66 -21.70 2.06
CA LEU A 50 10.51 -20.82 2.86
C LEU A 50 10.03 -19.36 2.76
N LEU A 51 9.49 -18.83 3.85
CA LEU A 51 9.14 -17.41 3.99
C LEU A 51 10.25 -16.66 4.73
N ASP A 52 10.14 -15.36 4.95
CA ASP A 52 11.25 -14.58 5.52
C ASP A 52 11.67 -15.07 6.91
N ASN A 53 10.70 -15.09 7.85
CA ASN A 53 10.94 -15.39 9.26
C ASN A 53 10.64 -16.85 9.66
N HIS A 54 10.00 -17.61 8.78
CA HIS A 54 9.51 -18.94 9.07
C HIS A 54 9.49 -19.80 7.80
N SER A 55 9.39 -21.11 7.98
CA SER A 55 9.01 -22.04 6.93
C SER A 55 7.63 -22.62 7.21
N ILE A 56 6.98 -23.10 6.16
CA ILE A 56 5.74 -23.85 6.26
C ILE A 56 6.04 -25.30 5.85
N ASP A 57 5.64 -26.26 6.67
CA ASP A 57 5.59 -27.67 6.32
C ASP A 57 4.12 -28.04 6.03
N PHE A 58 3.83 -28.37 4.77
CA PHE A 58 2.46 -28.68 4.35
C PHE A 58 1.98 -30.04 4.85
N LYS A 59 2.89 -31.00 5.06
CA LYS A 59 2.57 -32.33 5.54
C LYS A 59 2.17 -32.30 7.01
N LEU A 60 2.95 -31.58 7.82
CA LEU A 60 2.69 -31.40 9.25
C LEU A 60 1.63 -30.32 9.52
N LYS A 61 1.33 -29.47 8.53
CA LYS A 61 0.47 -28.28 8.67
C LYS A 61 0.98 -27.35 9.77
N LEU A 62 2.28 -27.08 9.75
CA LEU A 62 2.96 -26.24 10.74
C LEU A 62 3.73 -25.12 10.06
N GLN A 63 3.64 -23.94 10.66
CA GLN A 63 4.62 -22.88 10.54
C GLN A 63 5.72 -23.11 11.57
N ILE A 64 6.99 -23.01 11.15
CA ILE A 64 8.17 -23.21 11.99
C ILE A 64 9.04 -21.96 11.89
N ASN A 65 9.30 -21.29 13.03
CA ASN A 65 10.17 -20.13 13.04
C ASN A 65 11.63 -20.52 12.71
N LYS A 66 12.30 -19.72 11.87
CA LYS A 66 13.67 -20.03 11.42
C LYS A 66 14.72 -19.86 12.52
N SER A 67 14.55 -18.85 13.37
CA SER A 67 15.49 -18.53 14.46
C SER A 67 15.29 -19.43 15.67
N ASP A 68 14.08 -19.93 15.87
CA ASP A 68 13.71 -20.81 16.98
C ASP A 68 12.75 -21.91 16.50
N LYS A 69 13.31 -23.09 16.20
CA LYS A 69 12.53 -24.23 15.70
C LYS A 69 11.50 -24.77 16.68
N THR A 70 11.56 -24.37 17.96
CA THR A 70 10.55 -24.75 18.97
C THR A 70 9.30 -23.87 18.88
N ARG A 71 9.41 -22.67 18.30
CA ARG A 71 8.28 -21.77 18.05
C ARG A 71 7.56 -22.20 16.78
N GLN A 72 6.62 -23.12 16.97
CA GLN A 72 5.78 -23.68 15.92
C GLN A 72 4.34 -23.23 16.08
N ARG A 73 3.62 -23.11 14.98
CA ARG A 73 2.21 -22.72 14.96
C ARG A 73 1.45 -23.57 13.94
N PRO A 74 0.29 -24.15 14.30
CA PRO A 74 -0.60 -24.77 13.32
C PRO A 74 -1.01 -23.79 12.22
N ILE A 75 -1.14 -24.32 11.00
CA ILE A 75 -1.64 -23.58 9.85
C ILE A 75 -2.88 -24.23 9.24
N LEU A 76 -3.59 -23.44 8.46
CA LEU A 76 -4.92 -23.73 7.98
C LEU A 76 -5.11 -23.04 6.62
N ARG A 77 -5.54 -23.80 5.60
CA ARG A 77 -6.01 -23.27 4.32
C ARG A 77 -7.54 -23.26 4.33
N LYS A 78 -8.17 -22.12 4.07
CA LYS A 78 -9.61 -22.01 3.83
C LYS A 78 -9.86 -21.69 2.37
N SER A 79 -10.93 -22.24 1.81
CA SER A 79 -11.54 -21.70 0.60
C SER A 79 -12.15 -20.33 0.93
N ASP A 80 -11.98 -19.36 0.04
CA ASP A 80 -12.47 -17.97 0.10
C ASP A 80 -13.60 -17.78 1.13
N ASP A 81 -13.29 -17.13 2.25
CA ASP A 81 -14.28 -16.78 3.27
C ASP A 81 -14.87 -15.42 2.87
N PRO A 82 -16.12 -15.37 2.35
CA PRO A 82 -16.72 -14.12 1.91
C PRO A 82 -16.74 -13.11 3.06
N ASN A 83 -16.89 -13.55 4.31
CA ASN A 83 -16.98 -12.67 5.47
C ASN A 83 -15.63 -12.04 5.86
N GLN A 84 -14.50 -12.65 5.50
CA GLN A 84 -13.17 -12.07 5.70
C GLN A 84 -12.66 -11.28 4.51
N GLN A 85 -13.23 -11.49 3.32
CA GLN A 85 -13.07 -10.53 2.21
C GLN A 85 -13.58 -9.14 2.59
N PHE A 86 -14.43 -8.98 3.61
CA PHE A 86 -14.95 -7.68 4.06
C PHE A 86 -14.21 -7.06 5.25
N ALA A 87 -13.14 -7.70 5.74
CA ALA A 87 -12.30 -7.07 6.76
C ALA A 87 -11.44 -5.98 6.10
N PRO A 88 -11.63 -4.70 6.45
CA PRO A 88 -10.80 -3.63 5.93
C PRO A 88 -9.34 -3.86 6.33
N ARG A 89 -8.38 -3.51 5.47
CA ARG A 89 -6.95 -3.56 5.81
C ARG A 89 -6.65 -2.64 7.00
N GLU A 90 -6.48 -3.22 8.18
CA GLU A 90 -6.26 -2.47 9.43
C GLU A 90 -5.02 -1.55 9.37
N THR A 91 -3.96 -1.95 8.68
CA THR A 91 -2.62 -1.32 8.76
C THR A 91 -2.36 -0.20 7.75
N ARG A 92 -3.17 -0.09 6.69
CA ARG A 92 -2.85 0.83 5.57
C ARG A 92 -3.36 2.25 5.79
N PHE A 93 -4.57 2.36 6.33
CA PHE A 93 -5.20 3.63 6.65
C PHE A 93 -4.77 4.13 8.06
N ASN A 94 -4.42 3.22 8.97
CA ASN A 94 -3.75 3.59 10.22
C ASN A 94 -2.23 3.55 10.07
N ILE A 95 -1.63 4.65 9.64
CA ILE A 95 -0.17 4.78 9.68
C ILE A 95 0.23 5.03 11.14
N VAL A 96 0.90 4.05 11.75
CA VAL A 96 1.34 4.10 13.15
C VAL A 96 2.60 4.96 13.35
N ASP A 97 3.31 5.30 12.26
CA ASP A 97 4.53 6.12 12.30
C ASP A 97 4.54 7.15 11.15
N MET A 98 3.67 8.17 11.28
CA MET A 98 3.75 9.35 10.42
C MET A 98 4.91 10.23 10.92
N PRO A 99 5.77 10.77 10.04
CA PRO A 99 6.78 11.73 10.48
C PRO A 99 6.13 12.94 11.16
N VAL A 100 6.90 13.62 12.01
CA VAL A 100 6.42 14.80 12.75
C VAL A 100 5.78 15.80 11.79
N LYS A 101 6.40 16.06 10.64
CA LYS A 101 5.83 16.89 9.58
C LYS A 101 4.94 16.06 8.67
N THR A 102 3.64 16.38 8.63
CA THR A 102 2.65 15.57 7.87
C THR A 102 2.48 15.97 6.40
N PHE A 103 2.93 17.17 6.04
CA PHE A 103 2.86 17.73 4.69
C PHE A 103 3.98 18.74 4.47
N THR A 104 4.28 19.08 3.23
CA THR A 104 5.25 20.10 2.83
C THR A 104 4.57 21.37 2.30
N GLU A 105 5.37 22.39 2.03
CA GLU A 105 4.88 23.57 1.29
C GLU A 105 4.44 23.15 -0.11
N ALA A 106 3.50 23.90 -0.70
CA ALA A 106 3.01 23.62 -2.04
C ALA A 106 4.17 23.64 -3.05
N GLY A 107 4.28 22.59 -3.87
CA GLY A 107 5.33 22.45 -4.87
C GLY A 107 4.88 21.78 -6.17
N GLY A 108 3.63 21.30 -6.22
CA GLY A 108 3.04 20.67 -7.41
C GLY A 108 3.59 19.28 -7.75
N PHE A 109 4.68 18.85 -7.12
CA PHE A 109 5.31 17.55 -7.35
C PHE A 109 6.05 17.04 -6.11
N SER A 110 6.13 15.72 -5.94
CA SER A 110 6.94 15.12 -4.89
C SER A 110 8.42 15.36 -5.18
N LYS A 111 9.14 16.05 -4.28
CA LYS A 111 10.58 16.33 -4.43
C LYS A 111 11.38 15.07 -4.76
N PHE A 112 11.09 13.96 -4.09
CA PHE A 112 11.76 12.68 -4.33
C PHE A 112 11.59 12.20 -5.77
N LEU A 113 10.38 12.29 -6.32
CA LEU A 113 10.13 11.91 -7.71
C LEU A 113 10.78 12.88 -8.70
N TRP A 114 10.80 14.18 -8.38
CA TRP A 114 11.41 15.22 -9.21
C TRP A 114 12.91 14.98 -9.37
N GLU A 115 13.61 14.74 -8.25
CA GLU A 115 15.05 14.45 -8.24
C GLU A 115 15.39 13.19 -9.04
N TRP A 116 14.56 12.15 -8.94
CA TRP A 116 14.79 10.93 -9.72
C TRP A 116 14.60 11.17 -11.23
N ALA A 117 13.52 11.85 -11.61
CA ALA A 117 13.21 12.14 -13.00
C ALA A 117 14.26 13.05 -13.65
N ASN A 118 14.75 14.07 -12.95
CA ASN A 118 15.82 14.94 -13.43
C ASN A 118 17.13 14.18 -13.64
N LYS A 119 17.43 13.24 -12.75
CA LYS A 119 18.67 12.48 -12.82
C LYS A 119 18.67 11.44 -13.95
N TYR A 120 17.51 10.86 -14.29
CA TYR A 120 17.46 9.64 -15.10
C TYR A 120 16.53 9.66 -16.33
N ASN A 121 15.70 10.69 -16.51
CA ASN A 121 14.69 10.68 -17.58
C ASN A 121 14.52 12.03 -18.30
N ASP A 122 15.63 12.75 -18.52
CA ASP A 122 15.73 13.98 -19.33
C ASP A 122 14.56 14.97 -19.09
N SER A 123 14.34 15.32 -17.82
CA SER A 123 13.47 16.41 -17.34
C SER A 123 11.96 16.29 -17.61
N CYS A 124 11.47 15.35 -18.42
CA CYS A 124 10.06 15.36 -18.83
C CYS A 124 9.12 14.53 -17.97
N CYS A 125 9.61 13.70 -17.03
CA CYS A 125 8.76 12.82 -16.22
C CYS A 125 7.85 11.84 -17.02
N ILE A 126 8.10 11.61 -18.30
CA ILE A 126 7.24 10.77 -19.17
C ILE A 126 7.79 9.34 -19.26
N LEU A 127 6.95 8.37 -18.94
CA LEU A 127 7.18 6.95 -19.23
C LEU A 127 6.77 6.63 -20.67
N THR A 128 7.63 5.96 -21.42
CA THR A 128 7.38 5.52 -22.80
C THR A 128 7.59 4.01 -22.92
N GLU A 129 7.01 3.39 -23.95
CA GLU A 129 7.23 1.95 -24.21
C GLU A 129 8.71 1.62 -24.45
N GLN A 130 9.52 2.60 -24.87
CA GLN A 130 10.96 2.42 -25.12
C GLN A 130 11.78 2.41 -23.83
N ASN A 131 11.50 3.31 -22.87
CA ASN A 131 12.26 3.39 -21.62
C ASN A 131 11.71 2.49 -20.50
N ALA A 132 10.44 2.08 -20.59
CA ALA A 132 9.77 1.33 -19.52
C ALA A 132 10.48 0.02 -19.14
N PRO A 133 10.99 -0.81 -20.06
CA PRO A 133 11.69 -2.04 -19.69
C PRO A 133 12.90 -1.80 -18.77
N GLY A 134 13.72 -0.79 -19.07
CA GLY A 134 14.90 -0.46 -18.28
C GLY A 134 14.55 0.14 -16.90
N ILE A 135 13.45 0.88 -16.81
CA ILE A 135 12.96 1.40 -15.52
C ILE A 135 12.39 0.27 -14.67
N VAL A 136 11.69 -0.69 -15.28
CA VAL A 136 11.20 -1.90 -14.60
C VAL A 136 12.36 -2.73 -14.05
N GLU A 137 13.47 -2.89 -14.78
CA GLU A 137 14.66 -3.59 -14.28
C GLU A 137 15.24 -2.91 -13.04
N ARG A 138 15.41 -1.58 -13.08
CA ARG A 138 15.88 -0.81 -11.91
C ARG A 138 14.92 -0.91 -10.73
N ALA A 139 13.61 -0.91 -10.97
CA ALA A 139 12.61 -1.10 -9.92
C ALA A 139 12.72 -2.50 -9.30
N VAL A 140 12.91 -3.54 -10.11
CA VAL A 140 13.12 -4.93 -9.68
C VAL A 140 14.34 -5.04 -8.76
N GLU A 141 15.48 -4.49 -9.18
CA GLU A 141 16.72 -4.50 -8.38
C GLU A 141 16.56 -3.72 -7.07
N GLY A 142 15.94 -2.54 -7.15
CA GLY A 142 15.70 -1.68 -6.02
C GLY A 142 14.78 -2.31 -4.97
N ILE A 143 13.67 -2.93 -5.39
CA ILE A 143 12.75 -3.64 -4.48
C ILE A 143 13.45 -4.77 -3.75
N ILE A 144 14.27 -5.58 -4.46
CA ILE A 144 15.04 -6.67 -3.85
C ILE A 144 15.96 -6.11 -2.77
N LYS A 145 16.75 -5.09 -3.11
CA LYS A 145 17.70 -4.44 -2.20
C LYS A 145 17.02 -3.88 -0.95
N GLU A 146 15.89 -3.18 -1.11
CA GLU A 146 15.14 -2.67 0.05
C GLU A 146 14.62 -3.81 0.93
N GLY A 147 14.07 -4.86 0.34
CA GLY A 147 13.64 -6.04 1.10
C GLY A 147 14.78 -6.67 1.89
N GLU A 148 15.96 -6.82 1.29
CA GLU A 148 17.14 -7.37 1.98
C GLU A 148 17.53 -6.53 3.19
N THR A 149 17.47 -5.19 3.10
CA THR A 149 17.83 -4.30 4.22
C THR A 149 16.92 -4.44 5.44
N ILE A 150 15.68 -4.92 5.26
CA ILE A 150 14.70 -5.10 6.35
C ILE A 150 14.35 -6.58 6.59
N SER A 151 15.18 -7.51 6.09
CA SER A 151 14.96 -8.96 6.22
C SER A 151 13.63 -9.45 5.62
N LYS A 152 13.21 -8.85 4.50
CA LYS A 152 12.04 -9.20 3.68
C LYS A 152 12.44 -9.76 2.31
N THR A 153 13.48 -10.59 2.27
CA THR A 153 14.12 -11.09 1.05
C THR A 153 13.22 -11.97 0.19
N THR A 154 12.45 -12.89 0.78
CA THR A 154 11.52 -13.75 0.04
C THR A 154 10.38 -12.91 -0.52
N GLU A 155 9.79 -12.04 0.30
CA GLU A 155 8.71 -11.14 -0.11
C GLU A 155 9.15 -10.22 -1.27
N SER A 156 10.34 -9.62 -1.16
CA SER A 156 10.87 -8.72 -2.19
C SER A 156 11.19 -9.43 -3.50
N LYS A 157 11.79 -10.62 -3.44
CA LYS A 157 12.04 -11.45 -4.62
C LYS A 157 10.75 -11.88 -5.30
N TRP A 158 9.69 -12.16 -4.54
CA TRP A 158 8.39 -12.46 -5.11
C TRP A 158 7.83 -11.26 -5.87
N ILE A 159 7.75 -10.09 -5.25
CA ILE A 159 7.23 -8.88 -5.91
C ILE A 159 8.06 -8.55 -7.16
N ALA A 160 9.38 -8.62 -7.06
CA ALA A 160 10.31 -8.40 -8.16
C ALA A 160 10.10 -9.39 -9.32
N LYS A 161 9.90 -10.68 -9.03
CA LYS A 161 9.55 -11.71 -10.04
C LYS A 161 8.28 -11.32 -10.80
N GLN A 162 7.28 -10.77 -10.10
CA GLN A 162 5.98 -10.46 -10.69
C GLN A 162 6.05 -9.19 -11.54
N LEU A 163 6.80 -8.18 -11.11
CA LEU A 163 7.08 -6.99 -11.91
C LEU A 163 7.93 -7.31 -13.16
N SER A 164 8.90 -8.21 -13.04
CA SER A 164 9.72 -8.66 -14.18
C SER A 164 8.91 -9.35 -15.29
N LYS A 165 7.85 -10.11 -14.93
CA LYS A 165 6.94 -10.75 -15.90
C LYS A 165 6.23 -9.76 -16.83
N VAL A 166 6.04 -8.51 -16.40
CA VAL A 166 5.36 -7.47 -17.18
C VAL A 166 6.31 -6.49 -17.86
N LYS A 167 7.63 -6.65 -17.71
CA LYS A 167 8.66 -5.73 -18.22
C LYS A 167 8.50 -5.34 -19.70
N ASN A 168 8.19 -6.33 -20.54
CA ASN A 168 8.06 -6.15 -22.00
C ASN A 168 6.58 -6.12 -22.45
N ARG A 169 5.66 -5.81 -21.53
CA ARG A 169 4.23 -5.64 -21.80
C ARG A 169 3.92 -4.15 -21.99
N THR A 170 2.65 -3.84 -22.23
CA THR A 170 2.20 -2.45 -22.41
C THR A 170 2.39 -1.62 -21.14
N LEU A 171 2.46 -0.29 -21.26
CA LEU A 171 2.47 0.61 -20.10
C LEU A 171 1.29 0.38 -19.16
N ALA A 172 0.12 -0.01 -19.69
CA ALA A 172 -1.07 -0.31 -18.91
C ALA A 172 -0.88 -1.57 -18.05
N ASP A 173 -0.25 -2.63 -18.59
CA ASP A 173 0.03 -3.86 -17.85
C ASP A 173 1.07 -3.62 -16.75
N ILE A 174 2.12 -2.83 -17.05
CA ILE A 174 3.13 -2.42 -16.07
C ILE A 174 2.47 -1.62 -14.94
N GLY A 175 1.70 -0.60 -15.30
CA GLY A 175 1.01 0.25 -14.33
C GLY A 175 0.02 -0.53 -13.46
N LYS A 176 -0.75 -1.45 -14.05
CA LYS A 176 -1.64 -2.35 -13.31
C LYS A 176 -0.85 -3.22 -12.32
N CYS A 177 0.30 -3.77 -12.72
CA CYS A 177 1.15 -4.56 -11.84
C CYS A 177 1.65 -3.71 -10.65
N CYS A 178 2.15 -2.50 -10.91
CA CYS A 178 2.59 -1.57 -9.88
C CYS A 178 1.47 -1.26 -8.87
N ILE A 179 0.27 -0.91 -9.36
CA ILE A 179 -0.90 -0.63 -8.51
C ILE A 179 -1.27 -1.86 -7.68
N VAL A 180 -1.39 -3.04 -8.29
CA VAL A 180 -1.73 -4.29 -7.60
C VAL A 180 -0.77 -4.53 -6.42
N TYR A 181 0.55 -4.50 -6.64
CA TYR A 181 1.51 -4.74 -5.56
C TYR A 181 1.62 -3.58 -4.57
N TYR A 182 1.33 -2.35 -5.01
CA TYR A 182 1.18 -1.23 -4.08
C TYR A 182 -0.01 -1.45 -3.15
N THR A 183 -1.10 -2.10 -3.59
CA THR A 183 -2.29 -2.39 -2.76
C THR A 183 -2.16 -3.61 -1.86
N LYS A 184 -1.22 -4.51 -2.09
CA LYS A 184 -1.09 -5.68 -1.22
C LYS A 184 -0.51 -5.30 0.14
N GLU A 185 -0.99 -5.94 1.20
CA GLU A 185 -0.34 -5.90 2.50
C GLU A 185 1.06 -6.51 2.36
N SER A 186 2.04 -5.63 2.28
CA SER A 186 3.44 -5.95 1.98
C SER A 186 4.36 -4.88 2.53
N PHE A 187 5.64 -5.21 2.67
CA PHE A 187 6.65 -4.23 3.07
C PHE A 187 6.75 -3.04 2.09
N LEU A 188 6.48 -3.28 0.80
CA LEU A 188 6.71 -2.30 -0.26
C LEU A 188 5.88 -1.03 -0.07
N TYR A 189 4.58 -1.17 0.26
CA TYR A 189 3.72 -0.03 0.56
C TYR A 189 4.28 0.82 1.72
N HIS A 190 4.73 0.17 2.79
CA HIS A 190 5.23 0.85 3.97
C HIS A 190 6.53 1.61 3.66
N VAL A 191 7.49 0.95 3.03
CA VAL A 191 8.80 1.56 2.72
C VAL A 191 8.66 2.69 1.70
N VAL A 192 7.88 2.50 0.63
CA VAL A 192 7.64 3.55 -0.39
C VAL A 192 7.08 4.81 0.25
N ASN A 193 6.04 4.68 1.05
CA ASN A 193 5.41 5.86 1.63
C ASN A 193 6.24 6.49 2.75
N ASP A 194 7.00 5.70 3.53
CA ASP A 194 7.93 6.26 4.52
C ASP A 194 9.00 7.12 3.85
N VAL A 195 9.64 6.60 2.81
CA VAL A 195 10.68 7.30 2.05
C VAL A 195 10.15 8.58 1.42
N LEU A 196 8.96 8.54 0.84
CA LEU A 196 8.32 9.72 0.24
C LEU A 196 7.96 10.77 1.29
N ARG A 197 7.40 10.38 2.45
CA ARG A 197 7.02 11.33 3.52
C ARG A 197 8.23 11.98 4.17
N ARG A 198 9.34 11.24 4.31
CA ARG A 198 10.60 11.75 4.87
C ARG A 198 11.49 12.43 3.82
N GLU A 199 11.07 12.47 2.55
CA GLU A 199 11.86 12.93 1.41
C GLU A 199 13.27 12.33 1.39
N ASN A 200 13.39 11.03 1.70
CA ASN A 200 14.68 10.39 1.90
C ASN A 200 15.38 10.09 0.56
N LEU A 201 16.14 11.08 0.07
CA LEU A 201 16.87 11.00 -1.20
C LEU A 201 17.99 9.93 -1.21
N SER A 202 18.40 9.37 -0.07
CA SER A 202 19.35 8.24 -0.07
C SER A 202 18.78 6.97 -0.72
N LYS A 203 17.45 6.91 -0.86
CA LYS A 203 16.69 5.79 -1.46
C LYS A 203 16.26 6.06 -2.90
N LEU A 204 16.76 7.15 -3.49
CA LEU A 204 16.41 7.57 -4.84
C LEU A 204 16.68 6.47 -5.87
N GLU A 205 17.81 5.79 -5.76
CA GLU A 205 18.22 4.73 -6.68
C GLU A 205 17.38 3.46 -6.58
N THR A 206 16.91 3.14 -5.37
CA THR A 206 16.23 1.88 -5.11
C THR A 206 14.72 1.98 -5.28
N LEU A 207 14.11 3.08 -4.82
CA LEU A 207 12.66 3.23 -4.85
C LEU A 207 12.16 4.24 -5.88
N GLY A 208 13.03 5.16 -6.34
CA GLY A 208 12.71 6.11 -7.41
C GLY A 208 12.11 5.46 -8.65
N PRO A 209 12.69 4.38 -9.21
CA PRO A 209 12.13 3.72 -10.38
C PRO A 209 10.72 3.18 -10.16
N TYR A 210 10.45 2.52 -9.02
CA TYR A 210 9.11 2.00 -8.72
C TYR A 210 8.09 3.13 -8.51
N CYS A 211 8.45 4.16 -7.75
CA CYS A 211 7.58 5.32 -7.54
C CYS A 211 7.28 6.04 -8.86
N PHE A 212 8.25 6.11 -9.76
CA PHE A 212 8.09 6.71 -11.09
C PHE A 212 7.11 5.90 -11.97
N LEU A 213 7.23 4.57 -11.98
CA LEU A 213 6.28 3.71 -12.68
C LEU A 213 4.86 3.86 -12.12
N LEU A 214 4.73 3.89 -10.79
CA LEU A 214 3.44 4.02 -10.13
C LEU A 214 2.77 5.37 -10.42
N ILE A 215 3.50 6.49 -10.35
CA ILE A 215 2.88 7.79 -10.64
C ILE A 215 2.48 7.94 -12.11
N ASN A 216 3.29 7.44 -13.04
CA ASN A 216 2.93 7.40 -14.46
C ASN A 216 1.70 6.52 -14.71
N ALA A 217 1.55 5.41 -13.97
CA ALA A 217 0.33 4.60 -14.04
C ALA A 217 -0.91 5.42 -13.65
N LEU A 218 -0.81 6.29 -12.64
CA LEU A 218 -1.91 7.16 -12.23
C LEU A 218 -2.25 8.21 -13.30
N TRP A 219 -1.26 8.88 -13.87
CA TRP A 219 -1.49 9.93 -14.87
C TRP A 219 -1.95 9.41 -16.24
N ASN A 220 -1.54 8.21 -16.63
CA ASN A 220 -1.88 7.64 -17.93
C ASN A 220 -3.28 6.99 -17.97
N CYS A 221 -3.93 6.81 -16.81
CA CYS A 221 -5.31 6.33 -16.74
C CYS A 221 -6.31 7.48 -16.96
N ARG A 222 -6.31 8.06 -18.17
CA ARG A 222 -6.85 9.40 -18.39
C ARG A 222 -8.37 9.59 -18.38
N ASP A 223 -9.25 8.58 -18.51
CA ASP A 223 -10.70 8.95 -18.60
C ASP A 223 -11.67 8.09 -17.78
N SER A 224 -11.67 6.76 -17.86
CA SER A 224 -12.77 5.98 -17.25
C SER A 224 -12.69 5.76 -15.73
N ARG A 225 -11.52 6.02 -15.11
CA ARG A 225 -11.25 5.74 -13.70
C ARG A 225 -10.91 6.98 -12.89
N ARG A 226 -10.93 8.16 -13.52
CA ARG A 226 -10.74 9.42 -12.80
C ARG A 226 -11.88 9.58 -11.81
N HIS A 227 -11.51 9.94 -10.58
CA HIS A 227 -12.45 10.21 -9.51
C HIS A 227 -12.28 11.66 -9.05
N THR A 228 -13.38 12.41 -9.14
CA THR A 228 -13.49 13.84 -8.82
C THR A 228 -14.59 14.10 -7.79
N GLN A 229 -14.95 13.08 -7.01
CA GLN A 229 -15.91 13.24 -5.92
C GLN A 229 -15.19 13.12 -4.58
N ARG A 230 -15.94 13.38 -3.51
CA ARG A 230 -15.47 13.29 -2.14
C ARG A 230 -14.93 11.90 -1.81
N VAL A 231 -13.76 11.88 -1.18
CA VAL A 231 -13.14 10.67 -0.64
C VAL A 231 -12.81 10.86 0.85
N TYR A 232 -12.55 9.74 1.52
CA TYR A 232 -12.34 9.68 2.96
C TYR A 232 -11.06 8.92 3.28
N ARG A 233 -10.42 9.32 4.38
CA ARG A 233 -9.23 8.64 4.89
C ARG A 233 -9.21 8.70 6.41
N GLY A 234 -9.28 7.54 7.06
CA GLY A 234 -8.95 7.42 8.48
C GLY A 234 -7.45 7.50 8.68
N CYS A 235 -7.00 8.09 9.78
CA CYS A 235 -5.60 8.08 10.21
C CYS A 235 -5.50 8.22 11.74
N LYS A 236 -4.34 7.88 12.30
CA LYS A 236 -3.95 8.24 13.65
C LYS A 236 -2.91 9.35 13.56
N LEU A 237 -3.21 10.50 14.17
CA LEU A 237 -2.32 11.64 14.23
C LEU A 237 -1.94 11.95 15.68
N GLU A 238 -0.67 12.25 15.89
CA GLU A 238 -0.19 12.82 17.13
C GLU A 238 -0.68 14.27 17.31
N ARG A 239 -0.64 14.78 18.54
CA ARG A 239 -1.12 16.13 18.85
C ARG A 239 -0.46 17.20 17.97
N ASP A 240 0.86 17.16 17.84
CA ASP A 240 1.61 18.16 17.06
C ASP A 240 1.29 18.09 15.57
N GLN A 241 0.87 16.92 15.07
CA GLN A 241 0.41 16.75 13.70
C GLN A 241 -0.96 17.38 13.50
N ILE A 242 -1.88 17.22 14.45
CA ILE A 242 -3.20 17.88 14.42
C ILE A 242 -3.04 19.41 14.49
N GLU A 243 -2.14 19.91 15.33
CA GLU A 243 -1.88 21.35 15.44
C GLU A 243 -1.32 21.95 14.13
N GLN A 244 -0.51 21.21 13.36
CA GLN A 244 -0.09 21.64 12.02
C GLN A 244 -1.27 21.90 11.08
N TYR A 245 -2.27 21.00 11.06
CA TYR A 245 -3.46 21.22 10.23
C TYR A 245 -4.26 22.43 10.70
N LYS A 246 -4.38 22.66 12.02
CA LYS A 246 -5.06 23.84 12.55
C LYS A 246 -4.34 25.14 12.21
N SER A 247 -3.01 25.17 12.25
CA SER A 247 -2.22 26.38 11.95
C SER A 247 -2.21 26.74 10.47
N ASP A 248 -2.54 25.78 9.61
CA ASP A 248 -2.44 25.89 8.15
C ASP A 248 -3.81 25.85 7.45
N ILE A 249 -4.88 26.18 8.18
CA ILE A 249 -6.18 26.52 7.59
C ILE A 249 -5.98 27.63 6.55
N ASP A 250 -6.67 27.48 5.41
CA ASP A 250 -6.61 28.35 4.22
C ASP A 250 -5.26 28.39 3.49
N LYS A 251 -4.28 27.57 3.91
CA LYS A 251 -2.98 27.47 3.23
C LYS A 251 -2.93 26.27 2.29
N VAL A 252 -2.26 26.45 1.15
CA VAL A 252 -1.96 25.36 0.23
C VAL A 252 -0.77 24.56 0.78
N ARG A 253 -0.95 23.24 0.89
CA ARG A 253 0.03 22.26 1.37
C ARG A 253 0.11 21.09 0.43
N CYS A 254 1.12 20.25 0.62
CA CYS A 254 1.41 19.12 -0.25
C CYS A 254 1.62 17.83 0.53
N TRP A 255 0.97 16.74 0.15
CA TRP A 255 1.31 15.40 0.64
C TRP A 255 2.40 14.79 -0.23
N SER A 256 3.61 14.63 0.32
CA SER A 256 4.78 14.13 -0.42
C SER A 256 4.65 12.68 -0.90
N ALA A 257 3.80 11.88 -0.26
CA ALA A 257 3.58 10.47 -0.57
C ALA A 257 2.21 10.21 -1.20
N PHE A 258 2.09 9.05 -1.85
CA PHE A 258 0.81 8.55 -2.32
C PHE A 258 -0.16 8.40 -1.14
N SER A 259 -1.44 8.74 -1.36
CA SER A 259 -2.46 8.68 -0.31
C SER A 259 -3.60 7.77 -0.73
N SER A 260 -3.70 6.62 -0.07
CA SER A 260 -4.87 5.74 -0.19
C SER A 260 -6.08 6.39 0.48
N THR A 261 -7.18 6.49 -0.26
CA THR A 261 -8.46 7.01 0.23
C THR A 261 -9.57 6.04 -0.19
N THR A 262 -10.77 6.21 0.34
CA THR A 262 -11.94 5.39 -0.02
C THR A 262 -13.12 6.30 -0.33
N LYS A 263 -13.99 5.88 -1.25
CA LYS A 263 -15.29 6.54 -1.49
C LYS A 263 -16.26 6.35 -0.32
N ARG A 264 -16.00 5.36 0.54
CA ARG A 264 -16.87 4.93 1.62
C ARG A 264 -16.42 5.50 2.96
N ARG A 265 -17.22 6.41 3.51
CA ARG A 265 -16.96 7.00 4.82
C ARG A 265 -16.92 5.95 5.92
N ASP A 266 -17.82 4.99 5.87
CA ASP A 266 -17.91 3.92 6.87
C ASP A 266 -16.64 3.06 6.87
N ILE A 267 -16.09 2.73 5.69
CA ILE A 267 -14.80 2.05 5.55
C ILE A 267 -13.68 2.91 6.17
N ALA A 268 -13.57 4.21 5.82
CA ALA A 268 -12.58 5.11 6.41
C ALA A 268 -12.67 5.20 7.94
N THR A 269 -13.88 5.15 8.50
CA THR A 269 -14.10 5.15 9.97
C THR A 269 -13.92 3.78 10.62
N SER A 270 -14.07 2.69 9.87
CA SER A 270 -13.98 1.31 10.34
C SER A 270 -12.54 0.85 10.58
N PHE A 271 -11.55 1.53 9.98
CA PHE A 271 -10.13 1.24 10.18
C PHE A 271 -9.65 1.46 11.62
N GLY A 272 -10.52 1.79 12.56
CA GLY A 272 -10.39 1.22 13.91
C GLY A 272 -10.61 2.19 15.04
N ALA A 273 -10.82 1.59 16.20
CA ALA A 273 -10.84 2.24 17.52
C ALA A 273 -9.56 3.08 17.81
N GLU A 274 -8.48 2.89 17.04
CA GLU A 274 -7.21 3.63 17.17
C GLU A 274 -7.09 4.85 16.25
N SER A 275 -7.93 4.98 15.22
CA SER A 275 -7.97 6.20 14.42
C SER A 275 -8.64 7.31 15.22
N ASN A 276 -7.89 8.37 15.48
CA ASN A 276 -8.37 9.58 16.14
C ASN A 276 -8.72 10.70 15.14
N THR A 277 -8.51 10.49 13.83
CA THR A 277 -8.70 11.52 12.80
C THR A 277 -9.36 10.94 11.55
N LEU A 278 -10.41 11.62 11.07
CA LEU A 278 -11.02 11.39 9.76
C LEU A 278 -10.72 12.57 8.84
N PHE A 279 -10.10 12.31 7.69
CA PHE A 279 -10.03 13.26 6.59
C PHE A 279 -11.27 13.13 5.70
N ILE A 280 -11.90 14.26 5.41
CA ILE A 280 -12.94 14.43 4.39
C ILE A 280 -12.34 15.28 3.28
N ILE A 281 -12.20 14.72 2.09
CA ILE A 281 -11.39 15.30 1.02
C ILE A 281 -12.29 15.52 -0.19
N ASP A 282 -12.51 16.77 -0.56
CA ASP A 282 -13.23 17.13 -1.78
C ASP A 282 -12.23 17.25 -2.93
N LEU A 283 -12.36 16.38 -3.93
CA LEU A 283 -11.55 16.39 -5.14
C LEU A 283 -12.23 17.29 -6.16
N VAL A 284 -11.76 18.53 -6.34
CA VAL A 284 -12.46 19.48 -7.23
C VAL A 284 -11.97 19.29 -8.65
N GLU A 285 -12.91 19.03 -9.56
CA GLU A 285 -12.60 19.03 -10.99
C GLU A 285 -12.26 20.46 -11.42
N ARG A 286 -10.98 20.70 -11.76
CA ARG A 286 -10.57 21.97 -12.35
C ARG A 286 -10.21 21.75 -13.82
N PRO A 287 -10.62 22.66 -14.71
CA PRO A 287 -10.13 22.65 -16.08
C PRO A 287 -8.59 22.69 -16.05
N PHE A 288 -7.95 21.76 -16.74
CA PHE A 288 -6.49 21.69 -16.91
C PHE A 288 -5.64 21.24 -15.70
N THR A 289 -6.22 20.79 -14.58
CA THR A 289 -5.42 20.20 -13.50
C THR A 289 -5.39 18.69 -13.58
N GLU A 290 -4.19 18.11 -13.42
CA GLU A 290 -4.00 16.66 -13.28
C GLU A 290 -4.30 16.16 -11.84
N SER A 291 -4.95 17.01 -11.03
CA SER A 291 -5.29 16.77 -9.63
C SER A 291 -6.55 15.90 -9.51
N PHE A 292 -6.44 14.64 -9.91
CA PHE A 292 -7.52 13.66 -9.73
C PHE A 292 -7.04 12.47 -8.89
N GLY A 293 -7.99 11.86 -8.19
CA GLY A 293 -7.79 10.52 -7.65
C GLY A 293 -8.01 9.49 -8.75
N LEU A 294 -7.26 8.38 -8.71
CA LEU A 294 -7.55 7.24 -9.56
C LEU A 294 -8.35 6.22 -8.77
N ASP A 295 -9.54 5.86 -9.25
CA ASP A 295 -10.26 4.70 -8.76
C ASP A 295 -9.52 3.42 -9.14
N ILE A 296 -8.98 2.75 -8.13
CA ILE A 296 -8.22 1.51 -8.28
C ILE A 296 -8.96 0.30 -7.67
N SER A 297 -10.22 0.45 -7.30
CA SER A 297 -11.05 -0.60 -6.70
C SER A 297 -11.02 -1.90 -7.53
N ALA A 298 -11.21 -1.80 -8.85
CA ALA A 298 -11.21 -2.94 -9.77
C ALA A 298 -9.83 -3.63 -9.94
N MET A 299 -8.73 -3.01 -9.50
CA MET A 299 -7.37 -3.56 -9.55
C MET A 299 -6.85 -3.96 -8.17
N SER A 300 -7.47 -3.45 -7.11
CA SER A 300 -7.06 -3.71 -5.74
C SER A 300 -7.35 -5.15 -5.34
N LYS A 301 -6.52 -5.68 -4.43
CA LYS A 301 -6.84 -6.92 -3.71
C LYS A 301 -8.10 -6.78 -2.83
N TYR A 302 -8.50 -5.54 -2.53
CA TYR A 302 -9.61 -5.19 -1.64
C TYR A 302 -10.62 -4.30 -2.39
N PRO A 303 -11.37 -4.83 -3.38
CA PRO A 303 -12.25 -4.03 -4.21
C PRO A 303 -13.38 -3.35 -3.43
N HIS A 304 -13.86 -3.98 -2.34
CA HIS A 304 -14.92 -3.46 -1.48
C HIS A 304 -14.52 -2.22 -0.67
N GLU A 305 -13.21 -1.95 -0.53
CA GLU A 305 -12.75 -0.70 0.08
C GLU A 305 -12.97 0.50 -0.84
N GLU A 306 -13.33 0.28 -2.11
CA GLU A 306 -13.55 1.34 -3.10
C GLU A 306 -12.39 2.35 -3.12
N GLU A 307 -11.16 1.81 -3.12
CA GLU A 307 -9.96 2.61 -2.97
C GLU A 307 -9.78 3.58 -4.15
N VAL A 308 -9.62 4.85 -3.81
CA VAL A 308 -9.18 5.92 -4.70
C VAL A 308 -7.77 6.32 -4.27
N LEU A 309 -6.80 6.16 -5.17
CA LEU A 309 -5.41 6.48 -4.89
C LEU A 309 -5.09 7.90 -5.37
N LEU A 310 -4.62 8.73 -4.45
CA LEU A 310 -4.13 10.07 -4.75
C LEU A 310 -2.62 10.02 -5.05
N PRO A 311 -2.15 10.71 -6.11
CA PRO A 311 -0.74 10.75 -6.47
C PRO A 311 0.14 11.38 -5.38
N ALA A 312 1.40 10.97 -5.34
CA ALA A 312 2.41 11.61 -4.52
C ALA A 312 2.68 13.04 -5.00
N GLY A 313 2.82 13.98 -4.07
CA GLY A 313 3.01 15.40 -4.38
C GLY A 313 1.71 16.17 -4.60
N ILE A 314 0.56 15.61 -4.19
CA ILE A 314 -0.73 16.26 -4.39
C ILE A 314 -0.89 17.46 -3.44
N ASN A 315 -1.29 18.59 -4.01
CA ASN A 315 -1.59 19.80 -3.25
C ASN A 315 -3.01 19.74 -2.67
N PHE A 316 -3.22 20.34 -1.50
CA PHE A 316 -4.51 20.48 -0.86
C PHE A 316 -4.58 21.78 -0.06
N VAL A 317 -5.78 22.24 0.25
CA VAL A 317 -6.07 23.31 1.20
C VAL A 317 -6.75 22.72 2.42
N VAL A 318 -6.34 23.12 3.62
CA VAL A 318 -7.07 22.78 4.85
C VAL A 318 -8.21 23.77 5.02
N GLU A 319 -9.45 23.31 4.89
CA GLU A 319 -10.63 24.16 5.00
C GLU A 319 -11.03 24.36 6.47
N LYS A 320 -11.01 23.28 7.24
CA LYS A 320 -11.39 23.31 8.66
C LYS A 320 -10.94 22.06 9.40
N VAL A 321 -10.80 22.21 10.72
CA VAL A 321 -10.50 21.13 11.67
C VAL A 321 -11.52 21.17 12.80
N GLU A 322 -12.28 20.09 12.96
CA GLU A 322 -13.33 19.95 13.99
C GLU A 322 -12.96 18.85 14.99
N LEU A 323 -13.23 19.06 16.28
CA LEU A 323 -13.12 18.03 17.31
C LEU A 323 -14.52 17.61 17.76
N ASP A 324 -14.87 16.35 17.56
CA ASP A 324 -16.03 15.76 18.20
C ASP A 324 -15.69 15.44 19.66
N LYS A 325 -16.20 16.26 20.58
CA LYS A 325 -15.97 16.12 22.02
C LYS A 325 -16.54 14.83 22.62
N LYS A 326 -17.51 14.18 21.97
CA LYS A 326 -18.11 12.93 22.46
C LYS A 326 -17.21 11.73 22.16
N THR A 327 -16.63 11.72 20.96
CA THR A 327 -15.77 10.61 20.50
C THR A 327 -14.27 10.90 20.67
N ASN A 328 -13.91 12.14 21.00
CA ASN A 328 -12.55 12.67 21.00
C ASN A 328 -11.82 12.45 19.67
N LYS A 329 -12.57 12.51 18.55
CA LYS A 329 -12.04 12.35 17.20
C LYS A 329 -12.04 13.67 16.45
N TYR A 330 -10.96 13.90 15.70
CA TYR A 330 -10.83 15.04 14.81
C TYR A 330 -11.41 14.71 13.44
N THR A 331 -12.08 15.70 12.82
CA THR A 331 -12.42 15.68 11.41
C THR A 331 -11.69 16.82 10.73
N ILE A 332 -10.88 16.50 9.72
CA ILE A 332 -10.10 17.47 8.94
C ILE A 332 -10.69 17.49 7.54
N TYR A 333 -11.04 18.68 7.07
CA TYR A 333 -11.66 18.87 5.77
C TYR A 333 -10.65 19.49 4.83
N LEU A 334 -10.46 18.85 3.68
CA LEU A 334 -9.48 19.24 2.69
C LEU A 334 -10.15 19.44 1.33
N THR A 335 -9.66 20.40 0.57
CA THR A 335 -9.97 20.57 -0.85
C THR A 335 -8.71 20.34 -1.66
N ILE A 336 -8.82 19.54 -2.73
CA ILE A 336 -7.74 19.29 -3.70
C ILE A 336 -8.08 19.96 -5.01
#